data_AF-A0A7V9JQD4-F1
#
_entry.id   AF-A0A7V9JQD4-F1
#
_cell.length_a   1.000
_cell.length_b   1.000
_cell.length_c   1.000
_cell.angle_alpha   90.00
_cell.angle_beta   90.00
_cell.angle_gamma   90.00
#
_symmetry.space_group_name_H-M   'P 1'
#
loop_
_entity.id
_entity.type
_entity.pdbx_description
1 polymer ?
#
loop_
_entity_poly.entity_id
_entity_poly.type
_entity_poly.pdbx_seq_one_letter_code
_entity_poly.pdbx_strand_id
1 'polypeptide(L)'
;MPLGELRVGELLAALGERTPTPASGAATALTAALAAALVELAGRFAEDEESVVRAKALGSRLAQLADEDADAYTAFMAERSDANRARIIAVPAEIAARAEEVAALADHVAGQLESSIVADARAAAELARAAARVGALLVDVNHA
;
A
#
# COMPACT_ATOMS: atom_id res chain seq x y z
N MET A 1 -15.67 -6.97 -7.16
CA MET A 1 -15.72 -5.73 -6.36
C MET A 1 -14.29 -5.44 -5.97
N PRO A 2 -13.78 -4.23 -6.25
CA PRO A 2 -12.46 -3.81 -5.83
C PRO A 2 -12.25 -4.00 -4.33
N LEU A 3 -11.06 -4.39 -3.90
CA LEU A 3 -10.72 -4.61 -2.49
C LEU A 3 -10.91 -3.35 -1.65
N GLY A 4 -10.64 -2.17 -2.23
CA GLY A 4 -10.85 -0.87 -1.58
C GLY A 4 -12.33 -0.51 -1.35
N GLU A 5 -13.27 -1.24 -1.94
CA GLU A 5 -14.72 -1.03 -1.77
C GLU A 5 -15.35 -2.00 -0.76
N LEU A 6 -14.61 -3.01 -0.29
CA LEU A 6 -15.08 -3.95 0.73
C LEU A 6 -15.23 -3.25 2.08
N ARG A 7 -16.20 -3.69 2.89
CA ARG A 7 -16.19 -3.34 4.31
C ARG A 7 -14.97 -3.96 4.97
N VAL A 8 -14.40 -3.29 5.97
CA VAL A 8 -13.20 -3.78 6.68
C VAL A 8 -13.37 -5.22 7.19
N GLY A 9 -14.54 -5.57 7.72
CA GLY A 9 -14.81 -6.95 8.17
C GLY A 9 -14.81 -7.97 7.04
N GLU A 10 -15.28 -7.60 5.85
CA GLU A 10 -15.30 -8.47 4.66
C GLU A 10 -13.88 -8.65 4.10
N LEU A 11 -13.09 -7.58 4.07
CA LEU A 11 -11.68 -7.63 3.69
C LEU A 11 -10.89 -8.55 4.62
N LEU A 12 -11.06 -8.41 5.94
CA LEU A 12 -10.38 -9.24 6.93
C LEU A 12 -10.78 -10.72 6.81
N ALA A 13 -12.06 -10.99 6.58
CA ALA A 13 -12.53 -12.35 6.30
C ALA A 13 -11.88 -12.91 5.04
N ALA A 14 -11.85 -12.14 3.94
CA ALA A 14 -11.26 -12.55 2.68
C ALA A 14 -9.76 -12.84 2.78
N LEU A 15 -9.00 -12.07 3.57
CA LEU A 15 -7.58 -12.31 3.83
C LEU A 15 -7.31 -13.57 4.66
N GLY A 16 -8.27 -13.99 5.49
CA GLY A 16 -8.18 -15.18 6.33
C GLY A 16 -8.75 -16.46 5.70
N GLU A 17 -9.39 -16.33 4.53
CA GLU A 17 -9.99 -17.46 3.82
C GLU A 17 -8.94 -18.39 3.22
N ARG A 18 -9.32 -19.65 2.99
CA ARG A 18 -8.44 -20.64 2.36
C ARG A 18 -8.47 -20.50 0.83
N THR A 19 -8.25 -19.28 0.34
CA THR A 19 -8.18 -18.91 -1.08
C THR A 19 -6.79 -18.37 -1.42
N PRO A 20 -6.35 -18.46 -2.67
CA PRO A 20 -5.03 -17.97 -3.08
C PRO A 20 -4.93 -16.43 -3.03
N THR A 21 -6.05 -15.72 -3.16
CA THR A 21 -6.14 -14.25 -3.14
C THR A 21 -7.46 -13.80 -2.48
N PRO A 22 -7.52 -12.58 -1.90
CA PRO A 22 -6.41 -11.66 -1.65
C PRO A 22 -5.44 -12.21 -0.58
N ALA A 23 -4.18 -11.79 -0.63
CA ALA A 23 -3.13 -12.29 0.28
C ALA A 23 -2.22 -11.14 0.76
N SER A 24 -0.97 -11.46 1.12
CA SER A 24 -0.02 -10.52 1.72
C SER A 24 0.31 -9.31 0.83
N GLY A 25 0.37 -9.44 -0.50
CA GLY A 25 0.63 -8.32 -1.40
C GLY A 25 -0.49 -7.28 -1.36
N ALA A 26 -1.73 -7.72 -1.55
CA ALA A 26 -2.92 -6.89 -1.36
C ALA A 26 -2.98 -6.22 0.02
N ALA A 27 -2.74 -6.97 1.10
CA ALA A 27 -2.71 -6.41 2.46
C ALA A 27 -1.60 -5.35 2.65
N THR A 28 -0.44 -5.57 2.02
CA THR A 28 0.70 -4.65 2.03
C THR A 28 0.36 -3.34 1.32
N ALA A 29 -0.24 -3.44 0.14
CA ALA A 29 -0.70 -2.28 -0.63
C ALA A 29 -1.74 -1.46 0.14
N LEU A 30 -2.73 -2.12 0.74
CA LEU A 30 -3.75 -1.45 1.56
C LEU A 30 -3.17 -0.82 2.82
N THR A 31 -2.14 -1.42 3.43
CA THR A 31 -1.43 -0.83 4.57
C THR A 31 -0.75 0.49 4.17
N ALA A 32 -0.09 0.52 3.02
CA ALA A 32 0.49 1.75 2.48
C ALA A 32 -0.58 2.78 2.09
N ALA A 33 -1.73 2.35 1.58
CA ALA A 33 -2.85 3.24 1.27
C ALA A 33 -3.44 3.88 2.55
N LEU A 34 -3.57 3.12 3.64
CA LEU A 34 -3.95 3.64 4.96
C LEU A 34 -2.93 4.66 5.46
N ALA A 35 -1.64 4.38 5.30
CA ALA A 35 -0.59 5.34 5.63
C ALA A 35 -0.74 6.64 4.82
N ALA A 36 -0.99 6.55 3.51
CA ALA A 36 -1.22 7.72 2.67
C ALA A 36 -2.44 8.54 3.13
N ALA A 37 -3.53 7.90 3.56
CA ALA A 37 -4.69 8.61 4.12
C ALA A 37 -4.37 9.35 5.43
N LEU A 38 -3.47 8.80 6.26
CA LEU A 38 -2.98 9.50 7.46
C LEU A 38 -2.07 10.68 7.11
N VAL A 39 -1.26 10.57 6.05
CA VAL A 39 -0.49 11.72 5.53
C VAL A 39 -1.43 12.81 5.02
N GLU A 40 -2.50 12.43 4.29
CA GLU A 40 -3.52 13.38 3.83
C GLU A 40 -4.17 14.11 5.02
N LEU A 41 -4.52 13.40 6.09
CA LEU A 41 -5.04 14.00 7.32
C LEU A 41 -4.05 14.98 7.93
N ALA A 42 -2.81 14.55 8.15
CA ALA A 42 -1.77 15.38 8.76
C ALA A 42 -1.43 16.61 7.89
N GLY A 43 -1.39 16.44 6.57
CA GLY A 43 -1.11 17.52 5.60
C GLY A 43 -2.16 18.61 5.65
N ARG A 44 -3.44 18.26 5.85
CA ARG A 44 -4.50 19.25 6.07
C ARG A 44 -4.28 20.10 7.31
N PHE A 45 -3.78 19.50 8.40
CA PHE A 45 -3.45 20.25 9.62
C PHE A 45 -2.16 21.06 9.50
N ALA A 46 -1.24 20.63 8.63
CA ALA A 46 -0.04 21.39 8.28
C ALA A 46 -0.30 22.50 7.25
N GLU A 47 -1.53 22.61 6.72
CA GLU A 47 -1.89 23.51 5.61
C GLU A 47 -1.02 23.30 4.35
N ASP A 48 -0.55 22.06 4.14
CA ASP A 48 0.30 21.65 3.02
C ASP A 48 -0.53 20.93 1.95
N GLU A 49 -1.16 21.73 1.07
CA GLU A 49 -2.05 21.22 0.02
C GLU A 49 -1.31 20.35 -1.02
N GLU A 50 -0.02 20.61 -1.27
CA GLU A 50 0.78 19.79 -2.18
C GLU A 50 0.93 18.36 -1.64
N SER A 51 1.27 18.23 -0.36
CA SER A 51 1.33 16.94 0.32
C SER A 51 -0.04 16.25 0.36
N VAL A 52 -1.13 16.98 0.58
CA VAL A 52 -2.50 16.42 0.56
C VAL A 52 -2.84 15.81 -0.80
N VAL A 53 -2.61 16.55 -1.88
CA VAL A 53 -2.88 16.07 -3.26
C VAL A 53 -2.01 14.86 -3.58
N ARG A 54 -0.71 14.90 -3.21
CA ARG A 54 0.21 13.79 -3.46
C ARG A 54 -0.17 12.54 -2.68
N ALA A 55 -0.50 12.68 -1.40
CA ALA A 55 -0.92 11.59 -0.53
C ALA A 55 -2.18 10.90 -1.08
N LYS A 56 -3.18 11.68 -1.50
CA LYS A 56 -4.41 11.15 -2.10
C LYS A 56 -4.15 10.36 -3.40
N ALA A 57 -3.27 10.88 -4.25
CA ALA A 57 -2.87 10.19 -5.48
C ALA A 57 -2.15 8.87 -5.20
N LEU A 58 -1.22 8.86 -4.22
CA LEU A 58 -0.52 7.66 -3.79
C LEU A 58 -1.47 6.62 -3.18
N GLY A 59 -2.37 7.03 -2.29
CA GLY A 59 -3.36 6.15 -1.67
C GLY A 59 -4.29 5.51 -2.70
N SER A 60 -4.75 6.28 -3.69
CA SER A 60 -5.59 5.76 -4.79
C SER A 60 -4.84 4.71 -5.62
N ARG A 61 -3.57 4.97 -5.96
CA ARG A 61 -2.75 4.02 -6.73
C ARG A 61 -2.47 2.75 -5.92
N LEU A 62 -2.17 2.89 -4.63
CA LEU A 62 -1.92 1.75 -3.73
C LEU A 62 -3.17 0.87 -3.55
N ALA A 63 -4.36 1.46 -3.48
CA ALA A 63 -5.60 0.70 -3.48
C ALA A 63 -5.78 -0.11 -4.78
N GLN A 64 -5.50 0.50 -5.95
CA GLN A 64 -5.52 -0.22 -7.24
C GLN A 64 -4.47 -1.33 -7.31
N LEU A 65 -3.27 -1.10 -6.78
CA LEU A 65 -2.21 -2.10 -6.71
C LEU A 65 -2.60 -3.33 -5.87
N ALA A 66 -3.49 -3.17 -4.88
CA ALA A 66 -4.01 -4.30 -4.12
C ALA A 66 -4.85 -5.24 -4.99
N ASP A 67 -5.70 -4.67 -5.86
CA ASP A 67 -6.47 -5.44 -6.84
C ASP A 67 -5.54 -6.06 -7.90
N GLU A 68 -4.58 -5.29 -8.42
CA GLU A 68 -3.60 -5.77 -9.40
C GLU A 68 -2.74 -6.92 -8.88
N ASP A 69 -2.39 -6.92 -7.59
CA ASP A 69 -1.65 -8.01 -6.93
C ASP A 69 -2.49 -9.30 -6.90
N ALA A 70 -3.74 -9.19 -6.47
CA ALA A 70 -4.67 -10.31 -6.46
C ALA A 70 -4.91 -10.86 -7.87
N ASP A 71 -5.06 -9.99 -8.86
CA ASP A 71 -5.23 -10.40 -10.26
C ASP A 71 -3.95 -11.04 -10.83
N ALA A 72 -2.78 -10.47 -10.57
CA ALA A 72 -1.51 -10.99 -11.05
C ALA A 72 -1.23 -12.39 -10.47
N TYR A 73 -1.45 -12.59 -9.17
CA TYR A 73 -1.25 -13.88 -8.53
C TYR A 73 -2.27 -14.93 -9.01
N THR A 74 -3.53 -14.53 -9.19
CA THR A 74 -4.57 -15.41 -9.76
C THR A 74 -4.21 -15.86 -11.17
N ALA A 75 -3.75 -14.94 -12.02
CA ALA A 75 -3.31 -15.26 -13.37
C ALA A 75 -2.08 -16.18 -13.38
N PHE A 76 -1.10 -15.94 -12.51
CA PHE A 76 0.08 -16.81 -12.38
C PHE A 76 -0.28 -18.23 -11.91
N MET A 77 -1.24 -18.36 -10.99
CA MET A 77 -1.71 -19.66 -10.52
C MET A 77 -2.50 -20.42 -11.59
N ALA A 78 -3.22 -19.70 -12.45
CA ALA A 78 -3.89 -20.29 -13.62
C ALA A 78 -2.89 -20.71 -14.72
N GLU A 79 -1.88 -19.87 -14.98
CA GLU A 79 -0.86 -20.11 -15.99
C GLU A 79 0.50 -19.55 -15.55
N ARG A 80 1.48 -20.44 -15.36
CA ARG A 80 2.85 -20.09 -14.95
C ARG A 80 3.73 -19.65 -16.11
N SER A 81 3.27 -18.66 -16.87
CA SER A 81 4.04 -18.06 -17.97
C SER A 81 5.07 -17.04 -17.44
N ASP A 82 6.10 -16.76 -18.23
CA ASP A 82 7.10 -15.72 -17.91
C ASP A 82 6.46 -14.33 -17.79
N ALA A 83 5.42 -14.05 -18.59
CA ALA A 83 4.66 -12.81 -18.50
C ALA A 83 3.93 -12.67 -17.16
N ASN A 84 3.27 -13.74 -16.69
CA ASN A 84 2.60 -13.72 -15.39
C ASN A 84 3.61 -13.68 -14.23
N ARG A 85 4.76 -14.36 -14.38
CA ARG A 85 5.87 -14.26 -13.42
C ARG A 85 6.38 -12.82 -13.31
N ALA A 86 6.59 -12.15 -14.44
CA ALA A 86 7.03 -10.75 -14.45
C ALA A 86 6.02 -9.82 -13.74
N ARG A 87 4.72 -10.09 -13.86
CA ARG A 87 3.67 -9.29 -13.18
C ARG A 87 3.67 -9.47 -11.66
N ILE A 88 3.77 -10.71 -11.16
CA ILE A 88 3.85 -10.95 -9.71
C ILE A 88 5.14 -10.38 -9.09
N ILE A 89 6.16 -10.06 -9.90
CA ILE A 89 7.36 -9.34 -9.45
C ILE A 89 7.14 -7.82 -9.52
N ALA A 90 6.60 -7.33 -10.65
CA ALA A 90 6.47 -5.90 -10.91
C ALA A 90 5.46 -5.21 -9.97
N VAL A 91 4.34 -5.86 -9.65
CA VAL A 91 3.30 -5.26 -8.80
C VAL A 91 3.81 -5.03 -7.37
N PRO A 92 4.41 -6.02 -6.66
CA PRO A 92 5.04 -5.79 -5.36
C PRO A 92 6.19 -4.78 -5.39
N ALA A 93 6.97 -4.72 -6.47
CA ALA A 93 8.02 -3.72 -6.63
C ALA A 93 7.44 -2.29 -6.69
N GLU A 94 6.32 -2.11 -7.41
CA GLU A 94 5.63 -0.82 -7.43
C GLU A 94 5.02 -0.49 -6.07
N ILE A 95 4.39 -1.45 -5.37
CA ILE A 95 3.89 -1.27 -4.00
C ILE A 95 5.02 -0.77 -3.09
N ALA A 96 6.19 -1.40 -3.14
CA ALA A 96 7.33 -1.03 -2.32
C ALA A 96 7.78 0.43 -2.58
N ALA A 97 7.95 0.79 -3.86
CA ALA A 97 8.35 2.13 -4.25
C ALA A 97 7.33 3.20 -3.84
N ARG A 98 6.03 2.95 -4.05
CA ARG A 98 4.97 3.89 -3.65
C ARG A 98 4.86 4.03 -2.14
N ALA A 99 5.05 2.94 -1.40
CA ALA A 99 5.07 2.97 0.06
C ALA A 99 6.27 3.78 0.59
N GLU A 100 7.44 3.69 -0.04
CA GLU A 100 8.59 4.51 0.31
C GLU A 100 8.33 6.02 0.06
N GLU A 101 7.66 6.35 -1.05
CA GLU A 101 7.22 7.74 -1.31
C GLU A 101 6.23 8.24 -0.25
N VAL A 102 5.30 7.40 0.21
CA VAL A 102 4.39 7.74 1.31
C VAL A 102 5.16 7.97 2.61
N ALA A 103 6.17 7.14 2.91
CA ALA A 103 6.98 7.31 4.12
C ALA A 103 7.75 8.63 4.12
N ALA A 104 8.37 8.99 3.00
CA ALA A 104 9.08 10.25 2.85
C ALA A 104 8.12 11.46 3.00
N LEU A 105 6.92 11.37 2.42
CA LEU A 105 5.90 12.42 2.55
C LEU A 105 5.38 12.55 4.00
N ALA A 106 5.23 11.42 4.69
CA ALA A 106 4.84 11.39 6.10
C ALA A 106 5.88 12.09 6.99
N ASP A 107 7.17 11.82 6.78
CA ASP A 107 8.25 12.50 7.51
C ASP A 107 8.28 14.00 7.22
N HIS A 108 8.06 14.39 5.96
CA HIS A 108 8.00 15.79 5.57
C HIS A 108 6.88 16.55 6.30
N VAL A 109 5.66 16.00 6.28
CA VAL A 109 4.51 16.60 6.95
C VAL A 109 4.69 16.60 8.48
N ALA A 110 5.28 15.54 9.05
CA ALA A 110 5.57 15.48 10.49
C ALA A 110 6.50 16.61 10.94
N GLY A 111 7.46 17.02 10.09
CA GLY A 111 8.38 18.13 10.37
C GLY A 111 7.72 19.51 10.42
N GLN A 112 6.45 19.63 9.99
CA GLN A 112 5.69 20.88 9.98
C GLN A 112 4.71 21.00 11.16
N LEU A 113 4.59 19.96 11.99
CA LEU A 113 3.57 19.86 13.05
C LEU A 113 4.18 19.93 14.45
N GLU A 114 3.54 20.68 15.34
CA GLU A 114 3.95 20.89 16.75
C GLU A 114 2.96 20.24 17.77
N SER A 115 1.88 19.62 17.29
CA SER A 115 0.72 19.18 18.11
C SER A 115 0.56 17.66 18.16
N SER A 116 -0.51 17.19 18.83
CA SER A 116 -0.89 15.77 18.86
C SER A 116 -1.04 15.11 17.48
N ILE A 117 -1.30 15.90 16.43
CA ILE A 117 -1.46 15.41 15.04
C ILE A 117 -0.13 14.88 14.48
N VAL A 118 1.03 15.26 15.05
CA VAL A 118 2.32 14.69 14.65
C VAL A 118 2.36 13.16 14.85
N ALA A 119 1.55 12.62 15.77
CA ALA A 119 1.44 11.19 15.98
C ALA A 119 0.87 10.46 14.76
N ASP A 120 -0.10 11.05 14.06
CA ASP A 120 -0.70 10.47 12.85
C ASP A 120 0.31 10.42 11.70
N ALA A 121 1.08 11.50 11.50
CA ALA A 121 2.15 11.55 10.51
C ALA A 121 3.26 10.53 10.81
N ARG A 122 3.66 10.38 12.08
CA ARG A 122 4.65 9.38 12.50
C ARG A 122 4.14 7.94 12.33
N ALA A 123 2.88 7.68 12.66
CA ALA A 123 2.25 6.39 12.44
C ALA A 123 2.20 6.05 10.95
N ALA A 124 1.86 7.04 10.10
CA ALA A 124 1.89 6.90 8.65
C ALA A 124 3.28 6.49 8.14
N ALA A 125 4.33 7.17 8.60
CA ALA A 125 5.71 6.83 8.23
C ALA A 125 6.07 5.38 8.59
N GLU A 126 5.75 4.92 9.80
CA GLU A 126 6.03 3.54 10.22
C GLU A 126 5.27 2.49 9.41
N LEU A 127 3.97 2.71 9.18
CA LEU A 127 3.14 1.82 8.37
C LEU A 127 3.64 1.75 6.92
N ALA A 128 3.97 2.90 6.34
CA ALA A 128 4.49 2.99 4.98
C ALA A 128 5.85 2.30 4.84
N ARG A 129 6.78 2.50 5.80
CA ARG A 129 8.08 1.79 5.80
C ARG A 129 7.91 0.28 5.97
N ALA A 130 6.98 -0.16 6.82
CA ALA A 130 6.68 -1.58 6.96
C ALA A 130 6.16 -2.15 5.64
N ALA A 131 5.21 -1.47 5.00
CA ALA A 131 4.70 -1.88 3.71
C ALA A 131 5.78 -1.89 2.62
N ALA A 132 6.68 -0.90 2.59
CA ALA A 132 7.81 -0.87 1.65
C ALA A 132 8.73 -2.08 1.81
N ARG A 133 9.11 -2.42 3.05
CA ARG A 133 9.93 -3.60 3.34
C ARG A 133 9.24 -4.91 2.96
N VAL A 134 7.95 -5.04 3.24
CA VAL A 134 7.19 -6.25 2.89
C VAL A 134 7.02 -6.35 1.37
N GLY A 135 6.76 -5.24 0.67
CA GLY A 135 6.69 -5.22 -0.79
C GLY A 135 8.00 -5.70 -1.42
N ALA A 136 9.14 -5.21 -0.93
CA ALA A 136 10.47 -5.66 -1.38
C ALA A 136 10.71 -7.16 -1.06
N LEU A 137 10.30 -7.63 0.11
CA LEU A 137 10.37 -9.06 0.45
C LEU A 137 9.55 -9.92 -0.54
N LEU A 138 8.37 -9.46 -0.96
CA LEU A 138 7.53 -10.20 -1.90
C LEU A 138 8.14 -10.24 -3.31
N VAL A 139 8.86 -9.20 -3.72
CA VAL A 139 9.67 -9.22 -4.94
C VAL A 139 10.69 -10.36 -4.88
N ASP A 140 11.46 -10.44 -3.78
CA ASP A 140 12.47 -11.49 -3.60
C ASP A 140 11.86 -12.90 -3.59
N VAL A 141 10.71 -13.08 -2.92
CA VAL A 141 9.97 -14.35 -2.90
C VAL A 141 9.52 -14.77 -4.30
N ASN A 142 9.10 -13.83 -5.15
CA ASN A 142 8.61 -14.13 -6.49
C ASN A 142 9.75 -14.33 -7.52
N HIS A 143 10.97 -13.91 -7.17
CA HIS A 143 12.18 -14.24 -7.92
C HIS A 143 12.71 -15.65 -7.65
N ALA A 144 12.37 -16.27 -6.51
CA ALA A 144 12.77 -17.63 -6.13
C ALA A 144 12.05 -18.72 -6.93
#